data_AF-A0A3A3GP64-F1
#
_entry.id   AF-A0A3A3GP64-F1
#
_cell.length_a   1.000
_cell.length_b   1.000
_cell.length_c   1.000
_cell.angle_alpha   90.00
_cell.angle_beta   90.00
_cell.angle_gamma   90.00
#
_symmetry.space_group_name_H-M   'P 1'
#
loop_
_entity.id
_entity.type
_entity.pdbx_description
1 polymer ?
#
loop_
_entity_poly.entity_id
_entity_poly.type
_entity_poly.pdbx_seq_one_letter_code
_entity_poly.pdbx_strand_id
1 'polypeptide(L)' 'MASMDDFVKKQKAGAQFVITAQMLRLKPVEFDALVARWIDDGGPGFNVIGVPHRTVVDGDFLISRVTVIRTTAQL' A
#
# COMPACT_ATOMS: atom_id res chain seq x y z
N MET A 1 2.45 3.71 -18.98
CA MET A 1 1.99 2.83 -17.89
C MET A 1 1.62 3.72 -16.72
N ALA A 2 0.49 3.48 -16.05
CA ALA A 2 0.13 4.29 -14.87
C ALA A 2 1.04 3.88 -13.70
N SER A 3 1.77 4.84 -13.14
CA SER A 3 2.56 4.68 -11.92
C SER A 3 1.63 4.51 -10.70
N MET A 4 2.17 4.07 -9.56
CA MET A 4 1.40 4.05 -8.29
C MET A 4 0.82 5.44 -8.00
N ASP A 5 1.59 6.50 -8.21
CA ASP A 5 1.12 7.87 -8.02
C ASP A 5 -0.08 8.19 -8.92
N ASP A 6 -0.06 7.76 -10.19
CA ASP A 6 -1.20 7.93 -11.10
C ASP A 6 -2.43 7.14 -10.64
N PHE A 7 -2.22 5.97 -10.02
CA PHE A 7 -3.30 5.18 -9.45
C PHE A 7 -3.93 5.86 -8.24
N VAL A 8 -3.12 6.40 -7.32
CA VAL A 8 -3.60 7.09 -6.12
C VAL A 8 -4.26 8.43 -6.50
N LYS A 9 -3.74 9.17 -7.49
CA LYS A 9 -4.32 10.44 -7.98
C LYS A 9 -5.72 10.28 -8.57
N LYS A 10 -6.07 9.09 -9.06
CA LYS A 10 -7.42 8.80 -9.59
C LYS A 10 -8.46 8.54 -8.49
N GLN A 11 -8.03 8.38 -7.24
CA GLN A 11 -8.94 8.14 -6.12
C GLN A 11 -9.45 9.46 -5.55
N LYS A 12 -10.73 9.50 -5.16
CA LYS A 12 -11.31 10.65 -4.46
C LYS A 12 -10.63 10.83 -3.10
N ALA A 13 -10.50 12.07 -2.64
CA ALA A 13 -10.03 12.35 -1.29
C ALA A 13 -10.91 11.63 -0.25
N GLY A 14 -10.28 10.98 0.74
CA GLY A 14 -10.97 10.17 1.74
C GLY A 14 -11.45 8.78 1.26
N ALA A 15 -11.26 8.43 -0.02
CA ALA A 15 -11.61 7.10 -0.51
C ALA A 15 -10.68 6.05 0.11
N GLN A 16 -11.27 4.92 0.52
CA GLN A 16 -10.54 3.74 0.94
C GLN A 16 -10.37 2.79 -0.23
N PHE A 17 -9.16 2.27 -0.41
CA PHE A 17 -8.85 1.34 -1.49
C PHE A 17 -7.70 0.44 -1.10
N VAL A 18 -7.43 -0.55 -1.94
CA VAL A 18 -6.47 -1.61 -1.66
C VAL A 18 -5.24 -1.46 -2.55
N ILE A 19 -4.06 -1.66 -1.95
CA ILE A 19 -2.79 -1.80 -2.66
C ILE A 19 -2.23 -3.20 -2.37
N THR A 20 -1.76 -3.89 -3.42
CA THR A 20 -1.19 -5.23 -3.33
C THR A 20 0.25 -5.26 -3.88
N ALA A 21 1.04 -6.24 -3.43
CA ALA A 21 2.36 -6.51 -3.98
C ALA A 21 2.34 -6.75 -5.50
N GLN A 22 1.33 -7.50 -5.98
CA GLN A 22 1.15 -7.81 -7.40
C GLN A 22 0.92 -6.57 -8.27
N MET A 23 0.14 -5.59 -7.77
CA MET A 23 -0.08 -4.32 -8.49
C MET A 23 1.24 -3.56 -8.72
N LEU A 24 2.19 -3.69 -7.80
CA LEU A 24 3.52 -3.08 -7.88
C LEU A 24 4.57 -3.99 -8.52
N ARG A 25 4.20 -5.22 -8.89
CA ARG A 25 5.12 -6.26 -9.38
C ARG A 25 6.27 -6.54 -8.41
N LEU A 26 6.00 -6.41 -7.11
CA LEU A 26 6.94 -6.70 -6.04
C LEU A 26 6.69 -8.10 -5.48
N LYS A 27 7.75 -8.75 -5.01
CA LYS A 27 7.63 -9.94 -4.18
C LYS A 27 7.08 -9.56 -2.79
N PRO A 28 6.45 -10.50 -2.07
CA PRO A 28 5.93 -10.23 -0.72
C PRO A 28 6.98 -9.63 0.23
N VAL A 29 8.23 -10.10 0.18
CA VAL A 29 9.32 -9.57 1.03
C VAL A 29 9.68 -8.11 0.73
N GLU A 30 9.69 -7.73 -0.54
CA GLU A 30 9.98 -6.36 -0.98
C GLU A 30 8.81 -5.42 -0.64
N PHE A 31 7.60 -5.92 -0.80
CA PHE A 31 6.38 -5.19 -0.46
C PHE A 31 6.23 -4.99 1.04
N ASP A 32 6.55 -6.01 1.85
CA ASP A 32 6.51 -5.94 3.31
C ASP A 32 7.43 -4.82 3.85
N ALA A 33 8.68 -4.79 3.40
CA ALA A 33 9.63 -3.73 3.78
C ALA A 33 9.20 -2.32 3.30
N LEU A 34 8.53 -2.23 2.15
CA LEU A 34 7.97 -0.97 1.66
C LEU A 34 6.78 -0.51 2.51
N VAL A 35 5.86 -1.42 2.82
CA VAL A 35 4.67 -1.12 3.60
C VAL A 35 5.02 -0.76 5.04
N ALA A 36 6.04 -1.37 5.64
CA ALA A 36 6.50 -1.01 6.98
C ALA A 36 6.76 0.51 7.08
N ARG A 37 7.42 1.09 6.07
CA ARG A 37 7.64 2.55 6.00
C ARG A 37 6.34 3.34 5.84
N TRP A 38 5.39 2.86 5.05
CA TRP A 38 4.10 3.53 4.91
C TRP A 38 3.21 3.49 6.15
N ILE A 39 3.38 2.47 7.00
CA ILE A 39 2.67 2.40 8.27
C ILE A 39 3.18 3.49 9.22
N ASP A 40 4.49 3.72 9.23
CA ASP A 40 5.12 4.70 10.13
C ASP A 40 5.00 6.14 9.60
N ASP A 41 5.33 6.35 8.32
CA ASP A 41 5.48 7.69 7.73
C ASP A 41 4.28 8.11 6.86
N GLY A 42 3.38 7.19 6.55
CA GLY A 42 2.39 7.36 5.48
C GLY A 42 2.97 7.05 4.09
N GLY A 43 2.07 6.86 3.12
CA GLY A 43 2.41 6.67 1.72
C GLY A 43 2.22 7.95 0.90
N PRO A 44 2.63 7.94 -0.39
CA PRO A 44 2.48 9.09 -1.27
C PRO A 44 1.00 9.44 -1.52
N GLY A 45 0.47 10.37 -0.74
CA GLY A 45 -0.91 10.84 -0.84
C GLY A 45 -1.94 9.87 -0.24
N PHE A 46 -1.52 8.94 0.61
CA PHE A 46 -2.42 8.02 1.32
C PHE A 46 -1.83 7.60 2.66
N ASN A 47 -2.69 7.17 3.60
CA ASN A 47 -2.26 6.53 4.85
C ASN A 47 -2.73 5.08 4.89
N VAL A 48 -1.93 4.19 5.47
CA VAL A 48 -2.34 2.79 5.72
C VAL A 48 -3.38 2.78 6.83
N ILE A 49 -4.46 2.00 6.64
CA ILE A 49 -5.53 1.85 7.62
C ILE A 49 -5.93 0.39 7.81
N GLY A 50 -6.43 0.07 9.00
CA GLY A 50 -6.87 -1.28 9.35
C GLY A 50 -5.70 -2.26 9.48
N VAL A 51 -6.02 -3.55 9.44
CA VAL A 51 -5.03 -4.63 9.63
C VAL A 51 -4.51 -5.10 8.26
N PRO A 52 -3.19 -5.04 7.99
CA PRO A 52 -2.61 -5.57 6.77
C PRO A 52 -2.86 -7.06 6.61
N HIS A 53 -3.18 -7.47 5.38
CA HIS A 53 -3.27 -8.89 5.03
C HIS A 53 -1.86 -9.44 4.78
N ARG A 54 -1.59 -10.61 5.39
CA ARG A 54 -0.30 -11.29 5.33
C ARG A 54 -0.41 -12.63 4.61
N THR A 55 0.67 -13.03 3.98
CA THR A 55 0.85 -14.35 3.37
C THR A 55 2.07 -15.01 4.00
N VAL A 56 2.06 -16.34 4.08
CA VAL A 56 3.23 -17.10 4.54
C VAL A 56 4.12 -17.41 3.34
N VAL A 57 5.39 -17.03 3.41
CA VAL A 57 6.42 -17.39 2.42
C VAL A 57 7.63 -17.89 3.20
N ASP A 58 8.08 -19.11 2.91
CA ASP A 58 9.24 -19.73 3.57
C ASP A 58 9.20 -19.72 5.11
N GLY A 59 7.98 -19.75 5.69
CA GLY A 59 7.76 -19.72 7.14
C GLY A 59 7.53 -18.32 7.74
N ASP A 60 7.76 -17.26 6.96
CA ASP A 60 7.60 -15.88 7.40
C ASP A 60 6.24 -15.29 7.02
N PHE A 61 5.64 -14.52 7.94
CA PHE A 61 4.39 -13.81 7.72
C PHE A 61 4.64 -12.43 7.12
N LEU A 62 4.58 -12.34 5.79
CA LEU A 62 4.87 -11.11 5.04
C LEU A 62 3.59 -10.40 4.62
N ILE A 63 3.55 -9.08 4.74
CA ILE A 63 2.45 -8.27 4.22
C ILE A 63 2.42 -8.41 2.69
N SER A 64 1.24 -8.69 2.15
CA SER A 64 1.01 -8.80 0.70
C SER A 64 -0.03 -7.82 0.17
N ARG A 65 -0.84 -7.26 1.08
CA ARG A 65 -1.91 -6.33 0.76
C ARG A 65 -2.23 -5.42 1.95
N VAL A 66 -2.44 -4.14 1.66
CA VAL A 66 -2.91 -3.15 2.63
C VAL A 66 -4.15 -2.44 2.13
N THR A 67 -5.00 -2.05 3.08
CA THR A 67 -6.04 -1.05 2.85
C THR A 67 -5.46 0.32 3.18
N VAL A 68 -5.73 1.30 2.34
CA VAL A 68 -5.24 2.68 2.50
C VAL A 68 -6.39 3.67 2.32
N ILE A 69 -6.23 4.86 2.87
CA ILE A 69 -7.14 5.98 2.68
C ILE A 69 -6.43 7.13 1.97
N ARG A 70 -7.02 7.66 0.90
CA ARG A 70 -6.50 8.83 0.17
C ARG A 70 -6.46 10.04 1.10
N THR A 71 -5.29 10.65 1.27
CA THR A 71 -5.17 11.90 2.02
C THR A 71 -5.75 13.07 1.23
N THR A 72 -6.28 14.06 1.94
CA THR A 72 -6.76 15.33 1.38
C THR A 72 -5.63 16.29 0.99
N ALA A 73 -4.40 16.01 1.42
CA ALA A 73 -3.21 16.76 1.01
C ALA A 73 -2.96 16.61 -0.50
N GLN A 74 -2.73 17.75 -1.16
CA GLN A 74 -2.38 17.82 -2.57
C GLN A 74 -0.97 17.25 -2.76
N LEU A 75 -0.80 16.34 -3.74
CA LEU A 75 0.48 15.73 -4.11
C LEU A 75 1.34 16.70 -4.92
#